data_AF-A0A9E2KZE4-F1
#
_entry.id   AF-A0A9E2KZE4-F1
#
_cell.length_a   1.000
_cell.length_b   1.000
_cell.length_c   1.000
_cell.angle_alpha   90.00
_cell.angle_beta   90.00
_cell.angle_gamma   90.00
#
_symmetry.space_group_name_H-M   'P 1'
#
loop_
_entity.id
_entity.type
_entity.pdbx_description
1 polymer ?
#
loop_
_entity_poly.entity_id
_entity_poly.type
_entity_poly.pdbx_seq_one_letter_code
_entity_poly.pdbx_strand_id
1 'polypeptide(L)' 'MEFKDSKNLYDYIIHLSTYDINKMIEKAETEEEKIFYLKLEELKTQLLQEKLIAKGVY' A
#
# COMPACT_ATOMS: atom_id res chain seq x y z
N MET A 1 2.57 -4.89 -27.24
CA MET A 1 1.65 -4.69 -26.12
C MET A 1 2.29 -3.61 -25.26
N GLU A 2 1.91 -2.35 -25.47
CA GLU A 2 2.50 -1.20 -24.77
C GLU A 2 2.05 -1.22 -23.29
N PHE A 3 3.01 -1.16 -22.37
CA PHE A 3 2.75 -0.88 -20.95
C PHE A 3 2.21 0.56 -20.82
N LYS A 4 0.91 0.76 -21.03
CA LYS A 4 0.22 2.06 -20.97
C LYS A 4 -0.21 2.51 -19.57
N ASP A 5 0.21 1.81 -18.51
CA ASP A 5 -0.18 2.13 -17.14
C ASP A 5 1.03 2.15 -16.20
N SER A 6 2.03 3.00 -16.48
CA SER A 6 3.00 3.39 -15.44
C SER A 6 2.30 4.29 -14.41
N LYS A 7 1.26 3.79 -13.74
CA LYS A 7 0.83 4.36 -12.47
C LYS A 7 2.05 4.26 -11.56
N ASN A 8 2.54 5.42 -11.11
CA ASN A 8 3.65 5.50 -10.18
C ASN A 8 3.39 4.51 -9.02
N LEU A 9 4.39 3.72 -8.65
CA LEU A 9 4.29 2.77 -7.53
C LEU A 9 3.78 3.46 -6.26
N TYR A 10 4.18 4.72 -6.03
CA TYR A 10 3.65 5.55 -4.96
C TYR A 10 2.14 5.74 -5.04
N ASP A 11 1.62 6.10 -6.22
CA ASP A 11 0.18 6.29 -6.43
C ASP A 11 -0.56 4.96 -6.29
N TYR A 12 0.01 3.87 -6.77
CA TYR A 12 -0.56 2.54 -6.60
C TYR A 12 -0.72 2.19 -5.12
N ILE A 13 0.34 2.35 -4.32
CA ILE A 13 0.34 2.01 -2.88
C ILE A 13 -0.68 2.85 -2.11
N ILE A 14 -0.77 4.15 -2.36
CA ILE A 14 -1.72 5.04 -1.68
C ILE A 14 -3.18 4.65 -1.97
N HIS A 15 -3.47 4.15 -3.17
CA HIS A 15 -4.83 3.77 -3.57
C HIS A 15 -5.19 2.32 -3.26
N LEU A 16 -4.27 1.50 -2.75
CA LEU A 16 -4.61 0.17 -2.25
C LEU A 16 -5.65 0.28 -1.13
N SER A 17 -6.74 -0.47 -1.21
CA SER A 17 -7.70 -0.47 -0.11
C SER A 17 -7.16 -1.29 1.07
N THR A 18 -7.47 -0.87 2.29
CA THR A 18 -7.13 -1.66 3.49
C THR A 18 -7.78 -3.03 3.46
N TYR A 19 -8.99 -3.13 2.89
CA TYR A 19 -9.69 -4.40 2.69
C TYR A 19 -8.92 -5.37 1.79
N ASP A 20 -8.32 -4.88 0.69
CA ASP A 20 -7.56 -5.72 -0.23
C ASP A 20 -6.26 -6.22 0.42
N ILE A 21 -5.57 -5.36 1.17
CA ILE A 21 -4.36 -5.76 1.91
C ILE A 21 -4.71 -6.80 2.99
N ASN A 22 -5.80 -6.62 3.72
CA ASN A 22 -6.28 -7.60 4.69
C ASN A 22 -6.60 -8.95 4.04
N LYS A 23 -7.23 -8.95 2.86
CA LYS A 23 -7.45 -10.18 2.09
C LYS A 23 -6.15 -10.84 1.65
N MET A 24 -5.12 -10.07 1.31
CA MET A 24 -3.80 -10.63 0.97
C MET A 24 -3.14 -11.27 2.19
N ILE A 25 -3.25 -10.64 3.37
CA ILE A 25 -2.78 -11.18 4.65
C ILE A 25 -3.51 -12.49 4.99
N GLU A 26 -4.84 -12.53 4.86
CA GLU A 26 -5.66 -13.72 5.13
C GLU A 26 -5.36 -14.89 4.19
N LYS A 27 -4.97 -14.58 2.95
CA LYS A 27 -4.65 -15.57 1.92
C LYS A 27 -3.17 -15.93 1.83
N ALA A 28 -2.32 -15.31 2.64
CA ALA A 28 -0.88 -15.59 2.63
C ALA A 28 -0.64 -17.07 2.96
N GLU A 29 0.10 -17.75 2.09
CA GLU A 29 0.42 -19.18 2.24
C GLU A 29 1.67 -19.36 3.10
N THR A 30 2.50 -18.32 3.20
CA THR A 30 3.72 -18.30 3.99
C THR A 30 3.77 -17.14 4.98
N GLU A 31 4.57 -17.30 6.03
CA GLU A 31 4.82 -16.23 6.99
C GLU A 31 5.55 -15.05 6.33
N GLU A 32 6.39 -15.31 5.32
CA GLU A 32 7.12 -14.28 4.58
C GLU A 32 6.17 -13.39 3.75
N GLU A 33 5.19 -13.99 3.08
CA GLU A 33 4.12 -13.25 2.38
C GLU A 33 3.30 -12.42 3.35
N LYS A 34 2.93 -13.00 4.50
CA LYS A 34 2.19 -12.30 5.54
C LYS A 34 2.95 -11.08 6.06
N ILE A 35 4.24 -11.24 6.36
CA ILE A 35 5.14 -10.16 6.77
C ILE A 35 5.23 -9.09 5.68
N PHE A 36 5.31 -9.49 4.40
CA PHE A 36 5.35 -8.55 3.29
C PHE A 36 4.08 -7.68 3.23
N TYR A 37 2.90 -8.29 3.31
CA TYR A 37 1.63 -7.54 3.25
C TYR A 37 1.43 -6.62 4.46
N LEU A 38 1.87 -7.04 5.66
CA LEU A 38 1.87 -6.18 6.85
C LEU A 38 2.77 -4.95 6.67
N LYS A 39 3.98 -5.14 6.14
CA LYS A 39 4.89 -4.02 5.83
C LYS A 39 4.34 -3.11 4.74
N LEU A 40 3.60 -3.65 3.78
CA LEU A 40 2.90 -2.86 2.76
C LEU A 40 1.82 -1.96 3.37
N GLU A 41 1.07 -2.46 4.35
CA GLU A 41 0.08 -1.67 5.10
C GLU A 41 0.73 -0.55 5.92
N GLU A 42 1.83 -0.86 6.59
CA GLU A 42 2.63 0.11 7.34
C GLU A 42 3.15 1.24 6.42
N LEU A 43 3.76 0.87 5.30
CA LEU A 43 4.26 1.82 4.31
C LEU A 43 3.14 2.72 3.81
N LYS A 44 1.99 2.16 3.42
CA LYS A 44 0.83 2.96 2.97
C LYS A 44 0.41 3.97 4.04
N THR A 45 0.38 3.56 5.31
CA THR A 45 0.00 4.44 6.42
C THR A 45 0.98 5.60 6.58
N GLN A 46 2.28 5.33 6.50
CA GLN A 46 3.32 6.36 6.54
C GLN A 46 3.17 7.36 5.39
N LEU A 47 2.97 6.90 4.15
CA LEU A 47 2.78 7.78 2.99
C LEU A 47 1.53 8.66 3.11
N LEU A 48 0.44 8.13 3.69
CA LEU A 48 -0.77 8.91 3.95
C LEU A 48 -0.54 9.98 5.01
N GLN A 49 0.19 9.65 6.08
CA GLN A 49 0.55 10.62 7.11
C GLN A 49 1.40 11.74 6.50
N GLU A 50 2.49 11.42 5.80
CA GLU A 50 3.34 12.39 5.10
C GLU A 50 2.54 13.34 4.19
N LYS A 51 1.56 12.79 3.46
CA LYS A 51 0.67 13.56 2.60
C LYS A 51 -0.23 14.52 3.37
N LEU A 52 -0.68 14.17 4.58
CA LEU A 52 -1.43 15.06 5.45
C LEU A 52 -0.55 16.18 6.03
N ILE A 53 0.68 15.83 6.45
CA ILE A 53 1.69 16.81 6.91
C ILE A 53 1.94 17.85 5.81
N ALA A 54 2.20 17.39 4.58
CA ALA A 54 2.49 18.26 3.44
C ALA A 54 1.33 19.19 3.08
N LYS A 55 0.09 18.82 3.41
CA LYS A 55 -1.10 19.64 3.21
C LYS A 55 -1.37 20.65 4.33
N GLY A 56 -0.55 20.65 5.40
CA GLY A 56 -0.76 21.51 6.56
C GLY A 56 -1.99 21.16 7.39
N VAL A 57 -2.48 19.92 7.27
CA VAL A 57 -3.62 19.41 8.05
C VAL A 57 -3.05 18.56 9.18
N TYR A 58 -2.80 19.20 10.32
CA TYR A 58 -2.37 18.57 11.57
C TYR A 58 -3.25 19.03 12.72
#